data_AF-A0A9E0Q191-F1
#
_entry.id   AF-A0A9E0Q191-F1
#
_cell.length_a   1.000
_cell.length_b   1.000
_cell.length_c   1.000
_cell.angle_alpha   90.00
_cell.angle_beta   90.00
_cell.angle_gamma   90.00
#
_symmetry.space_group_name_H-M   'P 1'
#
loop_
_entity.id
_entity.type
_entity.pdbx_description
1 polymer ?
#
loop_
_entity_poly.entity_id
_entity_poly.type
_entity_poly.pdbx_seq_one_letter_code
_entity_poly.pdbx_strand_id
1 'polypeptide(L)'
;MLILEGLRDSWVQAPDLRNRAVAWRWFEPASRTALQQAAERHAMAITIDQEGLCRVFFDWVQAVDMHDWLEPRNPLDFRHAMAGLLLQHLFTAQGASEHRRPLLHWHPIVDNRDYTGATPGTLITSFGLTLLQALRLQIGAPPFELDPDLPQYWPSYLENAAQDPTSAIGFLDKMTGLAPVWHAPGLIDARPALQAVAHG
;
A
#
# COMPACT_ATOMS: atom_id res chain seq x y z
N MET A 1 10.91 8.21 -7.54
CA MET A 1 11.21 7.53 -6.25
C MET A 1 9.90 7.34 -5.50
N LEU A 2 9.44 6.09 -5.33
CA LEU A 2 8.10 5.79 -4.80
C LEU A 2 8.01 5.79 -3.26
N ILE A 3 9.12 5.48 -2.57
CA ILE A 3 9.13 5.46 -1.10
C ILE A 3 9.33 6.89 -0.57
N LEU A 4 8.49 7.30 0.38
CA LEU A 4 8.54 8.60 1.02
C LEU A 4 9.52 8.56 2.20
N GLU A 5 10.83 8.62 1.92
CA GLU A 5 11.91 8.39 2.91
C GLU A 5 11.75 9.14 4.23
N GLY A 6 11.42 10.44 4.22
CA GLY A 6 11.21 11.21 5.45
C GLY A 6 10.02 10.71 6.30
N LEU A 7 8.93 10.27 5.67
CA LEU A 7 7.80 9.66 6.39
C LEU A 7 8.14 8.27 6.88
N ARG A 8 8.80 7.47 6.04
CA ARG A 8 9.31 6.14 6.40
C ARG A 8 10.18 6.22 7.66
N ASP A 9 11.14 7.14 7.69
CA ASP A 9 12.01 7.35 8.85
C ASP A 9 11.22 7.81 10.08
N SER A 10 10.29 8.75 9.93
CA SER A 10 9.43 9.22 11.01
C SER A 10 8.54 8.10 11.60
N TRP A 11 7.96 7.25 10.76
CA TRP A 11 7.09 6.16 11.18
C TRP A 11 7.85 5.03 11.86
N VAL A 12 9.08 4.73 11.45
CA VAL A 12 9.94 3.74 12.12
C VAL A 12 10.19 4.11 13.59
N GLN A 13 10.33 5.41 13.89
CA GLN A 13 10.53 5.91 15.26
C GLN A 13 9.25 5.87 16.10
N ALA A 14 8.07 5.69 15.50
CA ALA A 14 6.83 5.59 16.25
C ALA A 14 6.78 4.23 16.97
N PRO A 15 6.64 4.19 18.31
CA PRO A 15 6.58 2.93 19.03
C PRO A 15 5.30 2.18 18.65
N ASP A 16 5.44 0.88 18.40
CA ASP A 16 4.32 -0.01 18.08
C ASP A 16 3.52 0.45 16.83
N LEU A 17 4.24 0.65 15.72
CA LEU A 17 3.70 1.19 14.48
C LEU A 17 2.63 0.25 13.92
N ARG A 18 2.82 -1.07 14.04
CA ARG A 18 1.82 -2.06 13.62
C ARG A 18 0.45 -1.76 14.24
N ASN A 19 0.36 -1.63 15.57
CA ASN A 19 -0.91 -1.34 16.23
C ASN A 19 -1.42 0.08 16.00
N ARG A 20 -0.51 1.04 15.77
CA ARG A 20 -0.90 2.39 15.36
C ARG A 20 -1.50 2.42 13.96
N ALA A 21 -0.93 1.67 13.02
CA ALA A 21 -1.37 1.64 11.63
C ALA A 21 -2.85 1.23 11.51
N VAL A 22 -3.29 0.28 12.34
CA VAL A 22 -4.68 -0.18 12.42
C VAL A 22 -5.57 0.67 13.35
N ALA A 23 -5.07 1.81 13.85
CA ALA A 23 -5.84 2.75 14.66
C ALA A 23 -6.17 4.02 13.86
N TRP A 24 -7.47 4.33 13.72
CA TRP A 24 -7.95 5.46 12.91
C TRP A 24 -7.25 6.79 13.22
N ARG A 25 -7.04 7.06 14.52
CA ARG A 25 -6.37 8.27 15.03
C ARG A 25 -4.96 8.50 14.47
N TRP A 26 -4.30 7.44 14.02
CA TRP A 26 -2.99 7.51 13.39
C TRP A 26 -3.10 7.34 11.88
N PHE A 27 -3.93 6.38 11.42
CA PHE A 27 -4.10 6.09 10.01
C PHE A 27 -4.55 7.30 9.21
N GLU A 28 -5.61 7.99 9.65
CA GLU A 28 -6.21 9.10 8.91
C GLU A 28 -5.20 10.24 8.62
N PRO A 29 -4.50 10.80 9.63
CA PRO A 29 -3.53 11.85 9.34
C PRO A 29 -2.29 11.32 8.60
N ALA A 30 -1.87 10.07 8.85
CA ALA A 30 -0.71 9.47 8.19
C ALA A 30 -0.96 9.22 6.69
N SER A 31 -2.12 8.67 6.34
CA SER A 31 -2.51 8.42 4.95
C SER A 31 -2.70 9.73 4.20
N ARG A 32 -3.35 10.74 4.81
CA ARG A 32 -3.50 12.06 4.21
C ARG A 32 -2.15 12.71 3.91
N THR A 33 -1.24 12.69 4.89
CA THR A 33 0.10 13.25 4.74
C THR A 33 0.88 12.52 3.64
N ALA A 34 0.85 11.18 3.62
CA ALA A 34 1.55 10.39 2.62
C ALA A 34 1.03 10.63 1.19
N LEU A 35 -0.29 10.62 1.01
CA LEU A 35 -0.93 10.88 -0.28
C LEU A 35 -0.63 12.30 -0.77
N GLN A 36 -0.66 13.29 0.11
CA GLN A 36 -0.35 14.68 -0.21
C GLN A 36 1.12 14.87 -0.59
N GLN A 37 2.06 14.30 0.17
CA GLN A 37 3.49 14.36 -0.17
C GLN A 37 3.81 13.63 -1.48
N ALA A 38 3.16 12.49 -1.73
CA ALA A 38 3.30 11.80 -3.00
C ALA A 38 2.78 12.69 -4.15
N ALA A 39 1.63 13.34 -3.99
CA ALA A 39 1.07 14.23 -5.01
C ALA A 39 2.00 15.41 -5.32
N GLU A 40 2.53 16.05 -4.29
CA GLU A 40 3.49 17.16 -4.42
C GLU A 40 4.74 16.75 -5.21
N ARG A 41 5.31 15.57 -4.94
CA ARG A 41 6.46 15.03 -5.69
C ARG A 41 6.19 14.83 -7.18
N HIS A 42 4.93 14.67 -7.56
CA HIS A 42 4.51 14.47 -8.93
C HIS A 42 3.82 15.69 -9.55
N ALA A 43 3.90 16.86 -8.89
CA ALA A 43 3.22 18.08 -9.32
C ALA A 43 1.71 17.88 -9.55
N MET A 44 1.06 17.12 -8.67
CA MET A 44 -0.38 16.87 -8.69
C MET A 44 -1.07 17.61 -7.53
N ALA A 45 -2.22 18.20 -7.81
CA ALA A 45 -3.15 18.63 -6.77
C ALA A 45 -4.21 17.56 -6.58
N ILE A 46 -4.48 17.20 -5.33
CA ILE A 46 -5.44 16.16 -4.97
C ILE A 46 -6.47 16.64 -3.96
N THR A 47 -7.64 16.01 -3.99
CA THR A 47 -8.64 16.07 -2.93
C THR A 47 -9.01 14.65 -2.56
N ILE A 48 -8.97 14.34 -1.26
CA ILE A 48 -9.22 13.00 -0.71
C ILE A 48 -10.67 12.94 -0.23
N ASP A 49 -11.45 11.99 -0.75
CA ASP A 49 -12.78 11.67 -0.24
C ASP A 49 -12.68 11.08 1.18
N GLN A 50 -13.11 11.85 2.19
CA GLN A 50 -12.98 11.45 3.59
C GLN A 50 -13.82 10.22 3.92
N GLU A 51 -15.03 10.12 3.36
CA GLU A 51 -15.88 8.95 3.59
C GLU A 51 -15.29 7.70 2.93
N GLY A 52 -14.73 7.85 1.73
CA GLY A 52 -13.99 6.80 1.03
C GLY A 52 -12.80 6.30 1.83
N LEU A 53 -11.98 7.21 2.36
CA LEU A 53 -10.83 6.87 3.19
C LEU A 53 -11.25 6.16 4.48
N CYS A 54 -12.34 6.59 5.11
CA CYS A 54 -12.92 5.96 6.29
C CYS A 54 -13.37 4.52 5.99
N ARG A 55 -14.07 4.30 4.87
CA ARG A 55 -14.47 2.95 4.41
C ARG A 55 -13.26 2.06 4.15
N VAL A 56 -12.27 2.55 3.40
CA VAL A 56 -11.02 1.82 3.14
C VAL A 56 -10.37 1.35 4.43
N PHE A 57 -10.28 2.23 5.43
CA PHE A 57 -9.67 1.90 6.72
C PHE A 57 -10.41 0.76 7.41
N PHE A 58 -11.74 0.83 7.54
CA PHE A 58 -12.51 -0.20 8.23
C PHE A 58 -12.48 -1.54 7.49
N ASP A 59 -12.62 -1.53 6.16
CA ASP A 59 -12.54 -2.75 5.35
C ASP A 59 -11.16 -3.41 5.48
N TRP A 60 -10.10 -2.60 5.44
CA TRP A 60 -8.72 -3.07 5.58
C TRP A 60 -8.43 -3.62 6.99
N VAL A 61 -8.79 -2.90 8.05
CA VAL A 61 -8.57 -3.36 9.44
C VAL A 61 -9.33 -4.65 9.68
N GLN A 62 -10.57 -4.77 9.20
CA GLN A 62 -11.32 -6.01 9.29
C GLN A 62 -10.59 -7.17 8.60
N ALA A 63 -10.04 -6.94 7.39
CA ALA A 63 -9.29 -7.96 6.67
C ALA A 63 -7.98 -8.36 7.39
N VAL A 64 -7.32 -7.42 8.06
CA VAL A 64 -6.13 -7.67 8.89
C VAL A 64 -6.49 -8.47 10.13
N ASP A 65 -7.54 -8.07 10.86
CA ASP A 65 -7.97 -8.71 12.10
C ASP A 65 -8.42 -10.17 11.88
N MET A 66 -9.02 -10.49 10.74
CA MET A 66 -9.35 -11.87 10.35
C MET A 66 -8.13 -12.80 10.27
N HIS A 67 -6.93 -12.24 10.14
CA HIS A 67 -5.68 -12.96 9.91
C HIS A 67 -4.62 -12.70 10.99
N ASP A 68 -4.94 -11.97 12.07
CA ASP A 68 -3.96 -11.52 13.07
C ASP A 68 -3.20 -12.68 13.74
N TRP A 69 -3.86 -13.82 13.87
CA TRP A 69 -3.32 -15.09 14.39
C TRP A 69 -2.17 -15.65 13.57
N LEU A 70 -1.94 -15.16 12.35
CA LEU A 70 -0.79 -15.50 11.50
C LEU A 70 0.47 -14.69 11.87
N GLU A 71 0.33 -13.52 12.50
CA GLU A 71 1.47 -12.65 12.81
C GLU A 71 2.56 -13.32 13.66
N PRO A 72 2.24 -14.09 14.72
CA PRO A 72 3.25 -14.79 15.50
C PRO A 72 4.04 -15.86 14.71
N ARG A 73 3.51 -16.34 13.58
CA ARG A 73 4.19 -17.34 12.73
C ARG A 73 5.26 -16.69 11.87
N ASN A 74 4.92 -15.58 11.21
CA ASN A 74 5.88 -14.85 10.39
C ASN A 74 5.51 -13.36 10.39
N PRO A 75 6.06 -12.55 11.32
CA PRO A 75 5.67 -11.15 11.44
C PRO A 75 6.09 -10.31 10.23
N LEU A 76 7.15 -10.73 9.52
CA LEU A 76 7.62 -10.04 8.33
C LEU A 76 6.67 -10.24 7.15
N ASP A 77 6.30 -11.49 6.85
CA ASP A 77 5.38 -11.78 5.74
C ASP A 77 3.96 -11.32 6.06
N PHE A 78 3.53 -11.37 7.34
CA PHE A 78 2.26 -10.80 7.76
C PHE A 78 2.18 -9.28 7.51
N ARG A 79 3.24 -8.52 7.81
CA ARG A 79 3.30 -7.08 7.50
C ARG A 79 3.29 -6.80 6.00
N HIS A 80 3.90 -7.69 5.21
CA HIS A 80 3.84 -7.64 3.76
C HIS A 80 2.41 -7.82 3.26
N ALA A 81 1.73 -8.88 3.73
CA ALA A 81 0.34 -9.14 3.41
C ALA A 81 -0.60 -7.99 3.82
N MET A 82 -0.40 -7.41 5.01
CA MET A 82 -1.16 -6.25 5.48
C MET A 82 -1.03 -5.04 4.53
N ALA A 83 0.16 -4.77 4.00
CA ALA A 83 0.36 -3.70 3.02
C ALA A 83 -0.28 -4.05 1.66
N GLY A 84 -0.25 -5.31 1.25
CA GLY A 84 -0.94 -5.80 0.06
C GLY A 84 -2.46 -5.59 0.14
N LEU A 85 -3.08 -5.98 1.26
CA LEU A 85 -4.51 -5.74 1.51
C LEU A 85 -4.83 -4.24 1.46
N LEU A 86 -4.00 -3.40 2.08
CA LEU A 86 -4.21 -1.96 2.04
C LEU A 86 -4.24 -1.43 0.60
N LEU A 87 -3.30 -1.87 -0.24
CA LEU A 87 -3.28 -1.50 -1.66
C LEU A 87 -4.54 -1.97 -2.37
N GLN A 88 -4.97 -3.22 -2.17
CA GLN A 88 -6.22 -3.74 -2.74
C GLN A 88 -7.40 -2.85 -2.38
N HIS A 89 -7.58 -2.48 -1.10
CA HIS A 89 -8.70 -1.63 -0.67
C HIS A 89 -8.59 -0.20 -1.22
N LEU A 90 -7.40 0.37 -1.29
CA LEU A 90 -7.18 1.70 -1.88
C LEU A 90 -7.49 1.73 -3.39
N PHE A 91 -7.04 0.72 -4.15
CA PHE A 91 -7.38 0.60 -5.58
C PHE A 91 -8.89 0.38 -5.79
N THR A 92 -9.51 -0.46 -4.94
CA THR A 92 -10.96 -0.67 -4.95
C THR A 92 -11.72 0.64 -4.75
N ALA A 93 -11.30 1.46 -3.78
CA ALA A 93 -11.95 2.75 -3.51
C ALA A 93 -11.60 3.84 -4.55
N GLN A 94 -10.48 3.73 -5.25
CA GLN A 94 -10.12 4.63 -6.33
C GLN A 94 -10.92 4.35 -7.61
N GLY A 95 -11.31 3.09 -7.85
CA GLY A 95 -12.18 2.70 -8.94
C GLY A 95 -13.52 3.42 -8.86
N ALA A 96 -13.86 4.19 -9.89
CA ALA A 96 -15.16 4.85 -9.96
C ALA A 96 -16.26 3.80 -10.18
N SER A 97 -17.32 3.87 -9.39
CA SER A 97 -18.56 3.10 -9.58
C SER A 97 -19.72 4.08 -9.74
N GLU A 98 -20.82 3.66 -10.37
CA GLU A 98 -22.02 4.49 -10.60
C GLU A 98 -22.54 5.17 -9.32
N HIS A 99 -22.22 4.64 -8.14
CA HIS A 99 -22.71 5.13 -6.85
C HIS A 99 -21.61 5.62 -5.90
N ARG A 100 -20.33 5.63 -6.31
CA ARG A 100 -19.22 6.04 -5.43
C ARG A 100 -18.25 6.95 -6.16
N ARG A 101 -17.91 8.05 -5.48
CA ARG A 101 -16.82 8.93 -5.90
C ARG A 101 -15.49 8.21 -5.73
N PRO A 102 -14.51 8.43 -6.63
CA PRO A 102 -13.18 7.89 -6.45
C PRO A 102 -12.53 8.46 -5.19
N LEU A 103 -11.70 7.65 -4.52
CA LEU A 103 -10.96 8.05 -3.32
C LEU A 103 -10.18 9.36 -3.52
N LEU A 104 -9.49 9.49 -4.65
CA LEU A 104 -8.71 10.66 -5.01
C LEU A 104 -9.31 11.33 -6.25
N HIS A 105 -9.72 12.58 -6.07
CA HIS A 105 -9.90 13.53 -7.16
C HIS A 105 -8.57 14.24 -7.40
N TRP A 106 -8.17 14.39 -8.65
CA TRP A 106 -6.84 14.92 -8.96
C TRP A 106 -6.84 15.74 -10.24
N HIS A 107 -5.88 16.64 -10.35
CA HIS A 107 -5.53 17.34 -11.58
C HIS A 107 -4.01 17.64 -11.58
N PRO A 108 -3.36 17.63 -12.75
CA PRO A 108 -2.00 18.16 -12.87
C PRO A 108 -1.99 19.64 -12.46
N ILE A 109 -0.95 20.07 -11.74
CA ILE A 109 -0.70 21.49 -11.51
C ILE A 109 -0.14 22.05 -12.81
N VAL A 110 -0.98 22.81 -13.53
CA VAL A 110 -0.70 23.34 -14.88
C VAL A 110 0.57 24.21 -14.88
N ASP A 111 1.31 24.20 -15.99
CA ASP A 111 2.60 24.87 -16.23
C ASP A 111 3.83 24.31 -15.49
N ASN A 112 3.69 23.21 -14.74
CA ASN A 112 4.84 22.55 -14.14
C ASN A 112 5.44 21.48 -15.08
N ARG A 113 6.70 21.68 -15.53
CA ARG A 113 7.47 20.68 -16.29
C ARG A 113 7.80 19.43 -15.48
N ASP A 114 7.56 19.46 -14.18
CA ASP A 114 7.83 18.36 -13.25
C ASP A 114 6.70 17.31 -13.20
N TYR A 115 5.56 17.52 -13.88
CA TYR A 115 4.52 16.50 -13.95
C TYR A 115 5.02 15.26 -14.70
N THR A 116 5.10 14.14 -13.99
CA THR A 116 5.73 12.91 -14.48
C THR A 116 4.78 11.97 -15.21
N GLY A 117 3.53 12.38 -15.49
CA GLY A 117 2.49 11.45 -15.97
C GLY A 117 1.93 10.53 -14.88
N ALA A 118 2.14 10.86 -13.59
CA ALA A 118 1.66 10.06 -12.47
C ALA A 118 0.13 10.06 -12.36
N THR A 119 -0.41 8.96 -11.85
CA THR A 119 -1.85 8.77 -11.64
C THR A 119 -2.15 8.56 -10.15
N PRO A 120 -3.41 8.60 -9.70
CA PRO A 120 -3.80 8.23 -8.34
C PRO A 120 -3.21 6.90 -7.86
N GLY A 121 -3.11 5.90 -8.75
CA GLY A 121 -2.49 4.61 -8.44
C GLY A 121 -1.02 4.76 -8.04
N THR A 122 -0.28 5.70 -8.62
CA THR A 122 1.11 6.02 -8.21
C THR A 122 1.16 6.52 -6.76
N LEU A 123 0.21 7.38 -6.37
CA LEU A 123 0.15 7.97 -5.03
C LEU A 123 -0.21 6.93 -3.98
N ILE A 124 -1.21 6.09 -4.28
CA ILE A 124 -1.65 4.96 -3.45
C ILE A 124 -0.52 3.94 -3.27
N THR A 125 0.20 3.61 -4.34
CA THR A 125 1.37 2.70 -4.29
C THR A 125 2.47 3.28 -3.41
N SER A 126 2.77 4.57 -3.56
CA SER A 126 3.77 5.27 -2.76
C SER A 126 3.44 5.20 -1.27
N PHE A 127 2.17 5.38 -0.90
CA PHE A 127 1.72 5.21 0.48
C PHE A 127 1.91 3.78 0.99
N GLY A 128 1.43 2.77 0.25
CA GLY A 128 1.56 1.36 0.64
C GLY A 128 3.01 0.90 0.80
N LEU A 129 3.89 1.25 -0.14
CA LEU A 129 5.32 0.94 -0.08
C LEU A 129 6.01 1.65 1.08
N THR A 130 5.68 2.92 1.35
CA THR A 130 6.23 3.67 2.50
C THR A 130 5.83 3.01 3.82
N LEU A 131 4.57 2.61 3.96
CA LEU A 131 4.08 1.94 5.16
C LEU A 131 4.76 0.58 5.35
N LEU A 132 4.82 -0.24 4.29
CA LEU A 132 5.51 -1.53 4.32
C LEU A 132 6.98 -1.39 4.73
N GLN A 133 7.69 -0.43 4.14
CA GLN A 133 9.10 -0.19 4.43
C GLN A 133 9.30 0.19 5.90
N ALA A 134 8.43 1.03 6.46
CA ALA A 134 8.47 1.41 7.87
C ALA A 134 8.15 0.23 8.80
N LEU A 135 7.11 -0.55 8.49
CA LEU A 135 6.72 -1.74 9.25
C LEU A 135 7.83 -2.80 9.26
N ARG A 136 8.51 -2.99 8.13
CA ARG A 136 9.64 -3.91 7.98
C ARG A 136 10.81 -3.49 8.87
N LEU A 137 11.22 -2.23 8.78
CA LEU A 137 12.33 -1.70 9.58
C LEU A 137 12.03 -1.71 11.09
N GLN A 138 10.77 -1.54 11.50
CA GLN A 138 10.41 -1.57 12.92
C GLN A 138 10.70 -2.91 13.61
N ILE A 139 10.67 -4.05 12.91
CA ILE A 139 11.09 -5.36 13.47
C ILE A 139 12.58 -5.65 13.24
N GLY A 140 13.36 -4.67 12.81
CA GLY A 140 14.79 -4.87 12.53
C GLY A 140 15.05 -5.73 11.29
N ALA A 141 14.05 -5.95 10.43
CA ALA A 141 14.30 -6.57 9.13
C ALA A 141 15.01 -5.57 8.21
N PRO A 142 15.91 -6.04 7.32
CA PRO A 142 16.63 -5.16 6.39
C PRO A 142 15.64 -4.45 5.46
N PRO A 143 15.94 -3.27 4.90
CA PRO A 143 15.05 -2.64 3.93
C PRO A 143 14.85 -3.52 2.70
N PHE A 144 13.71 -3.39 2.00
CA PHE A 144 13.59 -3.99 0.68
C PHE A 144 14.10 -2.99 -0.36
N GLU A 145 14.62 -3.51 -1.46
CA GLU A 145 14.91 -2.71 -2.65
C GLU A 145 13.78 -2.93 -3.65
N LEU A 146 13.43 -1.87 -4.38
CA LEU A 146 12.48 -2.01 -5.47
C LEU A 146 13.13 -2.78 -6.61
N ASP A 147 12.37 -3.68 -7.21
CA ASP A 147 12.76 -4.41 -8.41
C ASP A 147 13.30 -3.43 -9.48
N PRO A 148 14.54 -3.60 -9.97
CA PRO A 148 15.14 -2.71 -10.97
C PRO A 148 14.34 -2.67 -12.28
N ASP A 149 13.57 -3.72 -12.60
CA ASP A 149 12.73 -3.80 -13.79
C ASP A 149 11.35 -3.17 -13.58
N LEU A 150 11.05 -2.62 -12.39
CA LEU A 150 9.78 -1.95 -12.07
C LEU A 150 9.33 -0.95 -13.15
N PRO A 151 10.19 -0.07 -13.71
CA PRO A 151 9.78 0.85 -14.76
C PRO A 151 9.19 0.16 -16.01
N GLN A 152 9.61 -1.08 -16.31
CA GLN A 152 9.18 -1.80 -17.51
C GLN A 152 7.74 -2.32 -17.39
N TYR A 153 7.31 -2.70 -16.19
CA TYR A 153 5.96 -3.24 -15.94
C TYR A 153 5.06 -2.29 -15.15
N TRP A 154 5.53 -1.08 -14.83
CA TRP A 154 4.78 -0.08 -14.08
C TRP A 154 3.42 0.27 -14.72
N PRO A 155 3.31 0.52 -16.05
CA PRO A 155 2.01 0.78 -16.66
C PRO A 155 1.07 -0.42 -16.53
N SER A 156 1.56 -1.64 -16.76
CA SER A 156 0.78 -2.87 -16.61
C SER A 156 0.29 -3.05 -15.18
N TYR A 157 1.13 -2.78 -14.18
CA TYR A 157 0.72 -2.82 -12.78
C TYR A 157 -0.47 -1.88 -12.52
N LEU A 158 -0.35 -0.61 -12.91
CA LEU A 158 -1.39 0.38 -12.66
C LEU A 158 -2.70 0.03 -13.38
N GLU A 159 -2.62 -0.49 -14.60
CA GLU A 159 -3.79 -0.96 -15.35
C GLU A 159 -4.44 -2.17 -14.69
N ASN A 160 -3.66 -3.21 -14.35
CA ASN A 160 -4.19 -4.43 -13.76
C ASN A 160 -4.79 -4.14 -12.38
N ALA A 161 -4.11 -3.38 -11.53
CA ALA A 161 -4.63 -3.04 -10.19
C ALA A 161 -5.88 -2.15 -10.25
N ALA A 162 -6.05 -1.35 -11.30
CA ALA A 162 -7.28 -0.58 -11.52
C ALA A 162 -8.45 -1.44 -12.00
N GLN A 163 -8.18 -2.51 -12.77
CA GLN A 163 -9.19 -3.45 -13.27
C GLN A 163 -9.57 -4.52 -12.24
N ASP A 164 -8.55 -5.11 -11.59
CA ASP A 164 -8.65 -6.10 -10.53
C ASP A 164 -7.75 -5.69 -9.36
N PRO A 165 -8.31 -5.03 -8.33
CA PRO A 165 -7.54 -4.58 -7.18
C PRO A 165 -6.79 -5.68 -6.42
N THR A 166 -7.20 -6.95 -6.55
CA THR A 166 -6.49 -8.07 -5.89
C THR A 166 -5.11 -8.30 -6.51
N SER A 167 -4.93 -7.95 -7.80
CA SER A 167 -3.65 -8.09 -8.49
C SER A 167 -2.56 -7.22 -7.86
N ALA A 168 -2.93 -6.14 -7.15
CA ALA A 168 -1.99 -5.26 -6.48
C ALA A 168 -1.10 -6.00 -5.47
N ILE A 169 -1.60 -7.08 -4.86
CA ILE A 169 -0.84 -7.90 -3.90
C ILE A 169 0.29 -8.66 -4.62
N GLY A 170 0.00 -9.35 -5.73
CA GLY A 170 1.03 -10.06 -6.50
C GLY A 170 2.07 -9.11 -7.10
N PHE A 171 1.65 -7.91 -7.52
CA PHE A 171 2.59 -6.88 -7.95
C PHE A 171 3.44 -6.33 -6.80
N LEU A 172 2.91 -6.21 -5.58
CA LEU A 172 3.68 -5.84 -4.40
C LEU A 172 4.76 -6.89 -4.08
N ASP A 173 4.40 -8.19 -4.16
CA ASP A 173 5.37 -9.28 -4.02
C ASP A 173 6.50 -9.08 -5.05
N LYS A 174 6.15 -8.91 -6.33
CA LYS A 174 7.13 -8.70 -7.42
C LYS A 174 8.03 -7.48 -7.17
N MET A 175 7.42 -6.33 -6.85
CA MET A 175 8.11 -5.05 -6.62
C MET A 175 9.16 -5.13 -5.51
N THR A 176 8.95 -6.02 -4.55
CA THR A 176 9.80 -6.14 -3.35
C THR A 176 10.70 -7.38 -3.39
N GLY A 177 10.78 -8.05 -4.54
CA GLY A 177 11.67 -9.20 -4.78
C GLY A 177 11.13 -10.54 -4.26
N LEU A 178 9.85 -10.63 -3.92
CA LEU A 178 9.19 -11.89 -3.56
C LEU A 178 8.61 -12.58 -4.81
N ALA A 179 8.46 -13.90 -4.72
CA ALA A 179 7.75 -14.67 -5.73
C ALA A 179 6.25 -14.32 -5.68
N PRO A 180 5.65 -13.79 -6.75
CA PRO A 180 4.27 -13.35 -6.72
C PRO A 180 3.25 -14.49 -6.59
N VAL A 181 2.26 -14.32 -5.72
CA VAL A 181 1.12 -15.24 -5.59
C VAL A 181 -0.03 -14.76 -6.48
N TRP A 182 -0.06 -15.17 -7.75
CA TRP A 182 -1.07 -14.69 -8.72
C TRP A 182 -2.44 -15.36 -8.62
N HIS A 183 -2.50 -16.66 -8.25
CA HIS A 183 -3.75 -17.43 -8.31
C HIS A 183 -4.76 -17.07 -7.22
N ALA A 184 -4.28 -16.68 -6.04
CA ALA A 184 -5.14 -16.26 -4.93
C ALA A 184 -4.42 -15.21 -4.08
N PRO A 185 -4.16 -14.00 -4.61
CA PRO A 185 -3.34 -12.99 -3.93
C PRO A 185 -3.95 -12.55 -2.59
N GLY A 186 -5.28 -12.54 -2.49
CA GLY A 186 -6.00 -12.17 -1.27
C GLY A 186 -6.11 -13.26 -0.20
N LEU A 187 -5.70 -14.51 -0.49
CA LEU A 187 -5.68 -15.59 0.51
C LEU A 187 -4.35 -15.55 1.28
N ILE A 188 -4.31 -14.76 2.34
CA ILE A 188 -3.08 -14.53 3.13
C ILE A 188 -2.57 -15.82 3.77
N ASP A 189 -3.45 -16.67 4.26
CA ASP A 189 -3.14 -17.97 4.84
C ASP A 189 -2.57 -18.98 3.83
N ALA A 190 -2.77 -18.74 2.53
CA ALA A 190 -2.20 -19.52 1.45
C ALA A 190 -0.78 -19.09 1.06
N ARG A 191 -0.24 -18.01 1.64
CA ARG A 191 1.12 -17.54 1.33
C ARG A 191 2.17 -18.58 1.79
N PRO A 192 3.12 -18.99 0.93
CA PRO A 192 4.07 -20.06 1.25
C PRO A 192 4.86 -19.82 2.55
N ALA A 193 5.26 -18.57 2.80
CA ALA A 193 6.04 -18.19 3.99
C ALA A 193 5.23 -18.26 5.30
N LEU A 194 3.90 -18.21 5.22
CA LEU A 194 2.99 -18.36 6.37
C LEU A 194 2.56 -19.82 6.60
N GLN A 195 2.61 -20.65 5.56
CA GLN A 195 2.38 -22.09 5.66
C GLN A 195 3.61 -22.86 6.16
N ALA A 196 4.81 -22.47 5.71
CA ALA A 196 6.06 -23.17 6.04
C ALA A 196 6.37 -23.22 7.55
N VAL A 197 5.90 -22.23 8.31
CA VAL A 197 6.14 -22.16 9.77
C VAL A 197 5.20 -23.10 10.56
N ALA A 198 4.10 -23.58 9.98
CA ALA A 198 3.18 -24.51 10.65
C ALA A 198 3.75 -25.95 10.77
N HIS A 199 4.89 -26.24 10.13
CA HIS A 199 5.54 -27.55 10.11
C HIS A 199 6.93 -27.58 10.78
N GLY A 200 7.28 -26.53 11.55
CA GLY A 200 8.54 -26.42 12.30
C GLY A 200 8.37 -26.71 13.78
#